data_AF-A0A2V6M726-F1
#
_entry.id   AF-A0A2V6M726-F1
#
_cell.length_a   1.000
_cell.length_b   1.000
_cell.length_c   1.000
_cell.angle_alpha   90.00
_cell.angle_beta   90.00
_cell.angle_gamma   90.00
#
_symmetry.space_group_name_H-M   'P 1'
#
loop_
_entity.id
_entity.type
_entity.pdbx_description
1 polymer ?
#
loop_
_entity_poly.entity_id
_entity_poly.type
_entity_poly.pdbx_seq_one_letter_code
_entity_poly.pdbx_strand_id
1 'polypeptide(L)'
;TLCVLYVKEIAVYYTGGPATLGRARWQDDPEANAIMSLMLKLGAERDICVIPVYAVSEDAASTIIDLSATLGVDFLMIGATQRHALANLLRGGVATSVAQQLPDSIQLVIFG
;
A
#
# COMPACT_ATOMS: atom_id res chain seq x y z
N THR A 1 0.48 -9.12 13.85
CA THR A 1 -0.63 -8.40 13.18
C THR A 1 -0.19 -8.06 11.77
N LEU A 2 -1.09 -8.14 10.79
CA LEU A 2 -0.79 -7.83 9.38
C LEU A 2 -1.45 -6.50 8.99
N CYS A 3 -0.65 -5.50 8.68
CA CYS A 3 -1.14 -4.25 8.09
C CYS A 3 -1.24 -4.43 6.56
N VAL A 4 -2.43 -4.21 6.00
CA VAL A 4 -2.65 -4.26 4.55
C VAL A 4 -2.81 -2.83 4.06
N LEU A 5 -1.83 -2.35 3.31
CA LEU A 5 -1.82 -0.99 2.78
C LEU A 5 -2.37 -0.96 1.36
N TYR A 6 -3.35 -0.07 1.12
CA TYR A 6 -3.76 0.35 -0.21
C TYR A 6 -3.54 1.86 -0.32
N VAL A 7 -2.73 2.27 -1.30
CA VAL A 7 -2.51 3.68 -1.62
C VAL A 7 -3.19 3.99 -2.93
N LYS A 8 -4.18 4.88 -2.89
CA LYS A 8 -4.78 5.47 -4.08
C LYS A 8 -3.94 6.64 -4.55
N GLU A 9 -3.20 6.46 -5.64
CA GLU A 9 -2.42 7.54 -6.23
C GLU A 9 -3.31 8.49 -7.04
N ILE A 10 -3.21 9.79 -6.78
CA ILE A 10 -3.94 10.85 -7.50
C ILE A 10 -2.96 11.90 -8.02
N ALA A 11 -3.14 12.38 -9.26
CA ALA A 11 -2.18 13.32 -9.86
C ALA A 11 -2.28 14.74 -9.29
N VAL A 12 -3.49 15.19 -8.90
CA VAL A 12 -3.74 16.51 -8.31
C VAL A 12 -4.96 16.42 -7.42
N TYR A 13 -4.86 16.92 -6.19
CA TYR A 13 -6.03 17.16 -5.36
C TYR A 13 -6.75 18.47 -5.75
N TYR A 14 -7.96 18.38 -6.33
CA TYR A 14 -8.77 19.55 -6.65
C TYR A 14 -9.75 19.87 -5.50
N THR A 15 -9.49 20.95 -4.76
CA THR A 15 -10.30 21.42 -3.62
C THR A 15 -11.73 21.89 -4.00
N GLY A 16 -12.03 22.06 -5.29
CA GLY A 16 -13.35 22.43 -5.80
C GLY A 16 -14.18 21.28 -6.40
N GLY A 17 -13.70 20.03 -6.30
CA GLY A 17 -14.39 18.85 -6.84
C GLY A 17 -15.23 18.14 -5.78
N PRO A 18 -16.05 17.14 -6.14
CA PRO A 18 -16.83 16.37 -5.18
C PRO A 18 -15.97 15.54 -4.20
N ALA A 19 -14.65 15.46 -4.42
CA ALA A 19 -13.72 14.84 -3.51
C ALA A 19 -13.60 15.69 -2.23
N THR A 20 -13.97 15.09 -1.09
CA THR A 20 -13.84 15.70 0.23
C THR A 20 -12.61 15.15 0.93
N LEU A 21 -11.59 16.00 1.13
CA LEU A 21 -10.44 15.76 2.02
C LEU A 21 -11.00 15.54 3.42
N GLY A 22 -11.07 14.30 3.86
CA GLY A 22 -11.37 13.98 5.25
C GLY A 22 -12.25 12.77 5.49
N ARG A 23 -12.80 12.12 4.46
CA ARG A 23 -13.65 10.93 4.66
C ARG A 23 -13.52 9.85 3.59
N ALA A 24 -12.43 9.80 2.83
CA ALA A 24 -12.22 8.67 1.94
C ALA A 24 -12.00 7.41 2.78
N ARG A 25 -13.07 6.68 3.07
CA ARG A 25 -13.00 5.38 3.70
C ARG A 25 -12.72 4.38 2.60
N TRP A 26 -11.92 3.36 2.89
CA TRP A 26 -11.64 2.32 1.91
C TRP A 26 -12.92 1.60 1.45
N GLN A 27 -13.99 1.60 2.25
CA GLN A 27 -15.29 1.04 1.89
C GLN A 27 -15.99 1.82 0.76
N ASP A 28 -15.68 3.10 0.59
CA ASP A 28 -16.27 3.96 -0.43
C ASP A 28 -15.51 3.86 -1.77
N ASP A 29 -14.32 3.25 -1.76
CA ASP A 29 -13.55 2.95 -2.96
C ASP A 29 -13.80 1.48 -3.38
N PRO A 30 -14.43 1.22 -4.54
CA PRO A 30 -14.78 -0.15 -4.95
C PRO A 30 -13.59 -1.10 -5.04
N GLU A 31 -12.41 -0.62 -5.45
CA GLU A 31 -11.22 -1.45 -5.60
C GLU A 31 -10.59 -1.74 -4.23
N ALA A 32 -10.41 -0.70 -3.42
CA ALA A 32 -9.90 -0.87 -2.06
C ALA A 32 -10.85 -1.75 -1.22
N ASN A 33 -12.17 -1.58 -1.36
CA ASN A 33 -13.17 -2.38 -0.68
C ASN A 33 -13.08 -3.87 -1.04
N ALA A 34 -12.89 -4.20 -2.31
CA ALA A 34 -12.73 -5.58 -2.75
C ALA A 34 -11.47 -6.22 -2.14
N ILE A 35 -10.34 -5.54 -2.21
CA ILE A 35 -9.06 -6.04 -1.71
C ILE A 35 -9.07 -6.18 -0.19
N MET A 36 -9.48 -5.13 0.53
CA MET A 36 -9.48 -5.11 2.00
C MET A 36 -10.47 -6.12 2.57
N SER A 37 -11.67 -6.24 2.00
CA SER A 37 -12.64 -7.24 2.43
C SER A 37 -12.14 -8.66 2.24
N LEU A 38 -11.46 -8.94 1.11
CA LEU A 38 -10.83 -10.23 0.86
C LEU A 38 -9.74 -10.53 1.89
N MET A 39 -8.87 -9.57 2.18
CA MET A 39 -7.79 -9.74 3.14
C MET A 39 -8.31 -9.96 4.57
N LEU A 40 -9.34 -9.20 4.98
CA LEU A 40 -10.00 -9.40 6.26
C LEU A 40 -10.59 -10.81 6.38
N LYS A 41 -11.26 -11.30 5.33
CA LYS A 41 -11.82 -12.66 5.29
C LYS A 41 -10.72 -13.72 5.39
N LEU A 42 -9.68 -13.62 4.56
CA LEU A 42 -8.56 -14.57 4.54
C LEU A 42 -7.79 -14.59 5.86
N GLY A 43 -7.64 -13.42 6.50
CA GLY A 43 -7.04 -13.26 7.82
C GLY A 43 -7.88 -13.96 8.89
N ALA A 44 -9.19 -13.71 8.92
CA ALA A 44 -10.10 -14.35 9.86
C ALA A 44 -10.10 -15.89 9.72
N GLU A 45 -10.08 -16.41 8.50
CA GLU A 45 -9.98 -17.86 8.23
C GLU A 45 -8.69 -18.50 8.77
N ARG A 46 -7.63 -17.70 8.96
CA ARG A 46 -6.29 -18.14 9.41
C ARG A 46 -5.95 -17.67 10.81
N ASP A 47 -6.91 -17.08 11.53
CA ASP A 47 -6.71 -16.46 12.84
C ASP A 47 -5.60 -15.38 12.84
N ILE A 48 -5.49 -14.64 11.74
CA ILE A 48 -4.56 -13.52 11.58
C ILE A 48 -5.33 -12.21 11.73
N CYS A 49 -4.93 -11.40 12.70
CA CYS A 49 -5.43 -10.03 12.85
C CYS A 49 -4.94 -9.15 11.69
N VAL A 50 -5.86 -8.72 10.84
CA VAL A 50 -5.62 -7.85 9.68
C VAL A 50 -6.09 -6.45 9.98
N ILE A 51 -5.22 -5.46 9.75
CA ILE A 51 -5.51 -4.04 9.89
C ILE A 51 -5.48 -3.41 8.49
N PRO A 52 -6.61 -2.98 7.93
CA PRO A 52 -6.64 -2.26 6.67
C PRO A 52 -6.14 -0.83 6.88
N VAL A 53 -5.16 -0.43 6.06
CA VAL A 53 -4.58 0.91 6.03
C VAL A 53 -4.84 1.48 4.64
N TYR A 54 -5.58 2.59 4.59
CA TYR A 54 -5.94 3.24 3.34
C TYR A 54 -5.42 4.66 3.31
N ALA A 55 -4.72 5.00 2.24
CA ALA A 55 -4.18 6.31 2.01
C ALA A 55 -4.52 6.79 0.61
N VAL A 56 -4.72 8.09 0.45
CA VAL A 56 -4.78 8.76 -0.84
C VAL A 56 -3.58 9.68 -0.91
N SER A 57 -2.78 9.59 -1.96
CA SER A 57 -1.52 10.34 -2.05
C SER A 57 -1.18 10.69 -3.49
N GLU A 58 -0.36 11.71 -3.68
CA GLU A 58 0.22 12.06 -4.99
C GLU A 58 1.53 11.30 -5.25
N ASP A 59 2.09 10.66 -4.22
CA ASP A 59 3.29 9.81 -4.32
C ASP A 59 3.10 8.55 -3.48
N ALA A 60 2.85 7.43 -4.16
CA ALA A 60 2.63 6.15 -3.51
C ALA A 60 3.90 5.63 -2.81
N ALA A 61 5.09 5.83 -3.37
CA ALA A 61 6.32 5.29 -2.82
C ALA A 61 6.66 5.97 -1.48
N SER A 62 6.64 7.30 -1.44
CA SER A 62 6.88 8.07 -0.21
C SER A 62 5.87 7.71 0.88
N THR A 63 4.59 7.58 0.50
CA THR A 63 3.52 7.19 1.44
C THR A 63 3.74 5.79 2.03
N ILE A 64 4.18 4.82 1.22
CA ILE A 64 4.49 3.47 1.69
C ILE A 64 5.65 3.52 2.70
N ILE A 65 6.71 4.27 2.41
CA ILE A 65 7.87 4.41 3.29
C ILE A 65 7.45 5.04 4.63
N ASP A 66 6.73 6.17 4.58
CA ASP A 66 6.28 6.90 5.75
C ASP A 66 5.36 6.06 6.64
N LEU A 67 4.40 5.36 6.05
CA LEU A 67 3.49 4.49 6.81
C LEU A 67 4.21 3.27 7.38
N SER A 68 5.18 2.71 6.67
CA SER A 68 6.00 1.59 7.19
C SER A 68 6.78 2.03 8.43
N ALA A 69 7.40 3.21 8.38
CA ALA A 69 8.12 3.78 9.51
C ALA A 69 7.16 4.17 10.67
N THR A 70 6.04 4.82 10.35
CA THR A 70 5.04 5.29 11.33
C THR A 70 4.37 4.13 12.07
N LEU A 71 4.08 3.03 11.36
CA LEU A 71 3.49 1.84 11.95
C LEU A 71 4.53 0.96 12.66
N GLY A 72 5.83 1.26 12.50
CA GLY A 72 6.92 0.53 13.13
C GLY A 72 6.98 -0.94 12.71
N VAL A 73 6.74 -1.24 11.43
CA VAL A 73 6.75 -2.62 10.94
C VAL A 73 8.18 -3.13 10.80
N ASP A 74 8.42 -4.39 11.17
CA ASP A 74 9.72 -5.04 10.97
C ASP A 74 9.91 -5.50 9.52
N PHE A 75 8.81 -5.80 8.82
CA PHE A 75 8.81 -6.31 7.45
C PHE A 75 7.84 -5.54 6.58
N LEU A 76 8.30 -5.14 5.39
CA LEU A 76 7.46 -4.64 4.32
C LEU A 76 7.42 -5.67 3.19
N MET A 77 6.24 -6.20 2.88
CA MET A 77 6.06 -7.15 1.79
C MET A 77 5.42 -6.47 0.58
N ILE A 78 6.07 -6.59 -0.59
CA ILE A 78 5.55 -6.06 -1.87
C ILE A 78 5.36 -7.22 -2.83
N GLY A 79 4.11 -7.38 -3.30
CA GLY A 79 3.79 -8.31 -4.38
C GLY A 79 4.25 -7.78 -5.74
N ALA A 80 5.00 -8.57 -6.51
CA ALA A 80 5.38 -8.24 -7.88
C ALA A 80 4.58 -9.09 -8.87
N THR A 81 3.97 -8.48 -9.90
CA THR A 81 3.23 -9.23 -10.91
C THR A 81 4.19 -10.03 -11.82
N GLN A 82 4.02 -11.37 -11.88
CA GLN A 82 4.90 -12.36 -12.53
C GLN A 82 5.33 -12.08 -13.98
N ARG A 83 4.67 -11.19 -14.72
CA ARG A 83 5.05 -10.89 -16.13
C ARG A 83 5.94 -9.66 -16.29
N HIS A 84 6.06 -8.80 -15.28
CA HIS A 84 6.79 -7.53 -15.38
C HIS A 84 7.68 -7.19 -14.17
N ALA A 85 7.84 -8.09 -13.19
CA ALA A 85 8.63 -7.82 -11.98
C ALA A 85 10.04 -7.27 -12.26
N LEU A 86 10.83 -7.95 -13.10
CA LEU A 86 12.16 -7.46 -13.51
C LEU A 86 12.06 -6.16 -14.35
N ALA A 87 11.08 -6.08 -15.25
CA ALA A 87 10.89 -4.92 -16.14
C ALA A 87 10.40 -3.66 -15.41
N ASN A 88 9.68 -3.81 -14.29
CA ASN A 88 9.23 -2.72 -13.43
C ASN A 88 10.33 -2.29 -12.46
N LEU A 89 11.15 -3.25 -11.99
CA LEU A 89 12.34 -2.95 -11.22
C LEU A 89 13.34 -2.10 -12.03
N LEU A 90 13.56 -2.46 -13.31
CA LEU A 90 14.43 -1.75 -14.25
C LEU A 90 13.87 -0.40 -14.74
N ARG A 91 12.53 -0.19 -14.69
CA ARG A 91 11.88 1.06 -15.14
C ARG A 91 11.65 2.09 -14.04
N GLY A 92 12.09 1.84 -12.81
CA GLY A 92 11.91 2.80 -11.71
C GLY A 92 10.46 2.88 -11.22
N GLY A 93 9.80 1.72 -11.04
CA GLY A 93 8.46 1.67 -10.44
C GLY A 93 8.47 1.85 -8.91
N VAL A 94 7.28 1.92 -8.31
CA VAL A 94 7.08 2.11 -6.86
C VAL A 94 7.93 1.14 -6.02
N ALA A 95 7.99 -0.14 -6.39
CA ALA A 95 8.79 -1.13 -5.69
C ALA A 95 10.30 -0.80 -5.68
N THR A 96 10.83 -0.27 -6.77
CA THR A 96 12.23 0.19 -6.85
C THR A 96 12.46 1.40 -5.97
N SER A 97 11.57 2.40 -6.04
CA SER A 97 11.68 3.61 -5.22
C SER A 97 11.63 3.30 -3.73
N VAL A 98 10.73 2.40 -3.32
CA VAL A 98 10.67 1.90 -1.94
C VAL A 98 11.95 1.17 -1.57
N ALA A 99 12.45 0.25 -2.41
CA ALA A 99 13.68 -0.49 -2.12
C ALA A 99 14.93 0.39 -1.94
N GLN A 100 14.96 1.56 -2.57
CA GLN A 100 16.08 2.50 -2.48
C GLN A 100 16.06 3.39 -1.23
N GLN A 101 14.88 3.61 -0.64
CA GLN A 101 14.67 4.62 0.41
C GLN A 101 14.16 4.04 1.72
N LEU A 102 13.77 2.76 1.74
CA LEU A 102 13.31 2.10 2.95
C LEU A 102 14.44 2.04 3.99
N PRO A 103 14.19 2.40 5.25
CA PRO A 103 15.19 2.32 6.31
C PRO A 103 15.73 0.90 6.51
N ASP A 104 17.02 0.76 6.82
CA ASP A 104 17.69 -0.53 7.07
C ASP A 104 17.07 -1.34 8.22
N SER A 105 16.30 -0.69 9.10
CA SER A 105 15.56 -1.34 10.19
C SER A 105 14.35 -2.14 9.72
N ILE A 106 13.87 -1.92 8.48
CA ILE A 106 12.69 -2.58 7.93
C ILE A 106 13.14 -3.53 6.82
N GLN A 107 12.87 -4.82 6.98
CA GLN A 107 13.23 -5.80 5.98
C GLN A 107 12.22 -5.79 4.82
N LEU A 108 12.69 -5.43 3.62
CA LEU A 108 11.89 -5.53 2.39
C LEU A 108 11.85 -6.97 1.88
N VAL A 109 10.65 -7.49 1.66
CA VAL A 109 10.41 -8.79 1.03
C VAL A 109 9.62 -8.57 -0.26
N ILE A 110 10.24 -8.87 -1.40
CA ILE A 110 9.56 -8.85 -2.69
C ILE A 110 9.11 -10.28 -3.03
N PHE A 111 7.82 -10.46 -3.26
CA PHE A 111 7.23 -11.77 -3.54
C PHE A 111 6.48 -11.74 -4.88
N GLY A 112 6.87 -12.58 -5.84
CA GLY A 112 6.29 -12.60 -7.19
C GLY A 112 6.79 -13.79 -8.00
#